data_AF-A0AAE9WZ34-F1
#
_entry.id   AF-A0AAE9WZ34-F1
#
_cell.length_a   1.000
_cell.length_b   1.000
_cell.length_c   1.000
_cell.angle_alpha   90.00
_cell.angle_beta   90.00
_cell.angle_gamma   90.00
#
_symmetry.space_group_name_H-M   'P 1'
#
loop_
_entity.id
_entity.type
_entity.pdbx_description
1 polymer ?
#
loop_
_entity_poly.entity_id
_entity_poly.type
_entity_poly.pdbx_seq_one_letter_code
_entity_poly.pdbx_strand_id
1 'polypeptide(L)'
;MMGNKIQCDEIVTLKHVKSNGYLIGSQHYSILSNNFELSIDKDNSFGRFQVICENKKGGSYWMLGENVYLKSLNQNGYLSTSKKYE
;
A
#
# COMPACT_ATOMS: atom_id res chain seq x y z
N MET A 1 1.24 -3.18 -24.77
CA MET A 1 0.04 -3.35 -23.92
C MET A 1 -0.17 -2.02 -23.19
N MET A 2 -1.33 -1.38 -23.32
CA MET A 2 -1.63 -0.16 -22.53
C MET A 2 -2.24 -0.59 -21.20
N GLY A 3 -1.75 -0.01 -20.10
CA GLY A 3 -2.34 -0.18 -18.77
C GLY A 3 -3.51 0.77 -18.55
N ASN A 4 -4.42 0.40 -17.65
CA ASN A 4 -5.48 1.29 -17.18
C ASN A 4 -4.93 2.31 -16.18
N LYS A 5 -5.51 3.51 -16.16
CA LYS A 5 -5.22 4.50 -15.11
C LYS A 5 -5.77 4.00 -13.77
N ILE A 6 -5.00 4.14 -12.71
CA ILE A 6 -5.45 3.79 -11.35
C ILE A 6 -6.31 4.93 -10.81
N GLN A 7 -7.54 4.64 -10.43
CA GLN A 7 -8.45 5.59 -9.82
C GLN A 7 -8.11 5.84 -8.35
N CYS A 8 -8.38 7.05 -7.88
CA CYS A 8 -8.47 7.30 -6.45
C CYS A 8 -9.61 6.42 -5.88
N ASP A 9 -9.41 5.95 -4.65
CA ASP A 9 -10.22 4.99 -3.94
C ASP A 9 -10.22 3.56 -4.54
N GLU A 10 -9.48 3.32 -5.63
CA GLU A 10 -9.29 1.98 -6.22
C GLU A 10 -8.47 1.07 -5.29
N ILE A 11 -8.77 -0.23 -5.35
CA ILE A 11 -8.06 -1.27 -4.60
C ILE A 11 -6.97 -1.86 -5.49
N VAL A 12 -5.73 -1.74 -5.05
CA VAL A 12 -4.55 -2.25 -5.75
C VAL A 12 -3.82 -3.31 -4.93
N THR A 13 -2.96 -4.07 -5.62
CA THR A 13 -1.94 -4.92 -4.98
C THR A 13 -0.57 -4.43 -5.43
N LEU A 14 0.42 -4.49 -4.53
CA LEU A 14 1.76 -3.98 -4.81
C LEU A 14 2.75 -5.14 -4.91
N LYS A 15 3.23 -5.41 -6.12
CA LYS A 15 4.16 -6.51 -6.39
C LYS A 15 5.60 -6.03 -6.39
N HIS A 16 6.44 -6.63 -5.56
CA HIS A 16 7.87 -6.40 -5.57
C HIS A 16 8.51 -7.13 -6.76
N VAL A 17 9.04 -6.35 -7.71
CA VAL A 17 9.53 -6.86 -9.00
C VAL A 17 10.63 -7.91 -8.85
N LYS A 18 11.60 -7.69 -7.95
CA LYS A 18 12.77 -8.57 -7.82
C LYS A 18 12.45 -9.93 -7.20
N SER A 19 11.63 -9.96 -6.14
CA SER A 19 11.27 -11.23 -5.48
C SER A 19 10.02 -11.88 -6.06
N ASN A 20 9.30 -11.19 -6.95
CA ASN A 20 8.03 -11.64 -7.53
C ASN A 20 6.91 -11.87 -6.49
N GLY A 21 7.07 -11.35 -5.27
CA GLY A 21 6.07 -11.39 -4.19
C GLY A 21 5.28 -10.09 -4.08
N TYR A 22 4.28 -10.07 -3.20
CA TYR A 22 3.38 -8.95 -2.94
C TYR A 22 3.64 -8.39 -1.55
N LEU A 23 3.54 -7.06 -1.42
CA LEU A 23 3.47 -6.41 -0.13
C LEU A 23 2.16 -6.80 0.55
N ILE A 24 2.26 -7.34 1.76
CA ILE A 24 1.10 -7.71 2.57
C ILE A 24 1.19 -7.09 3.95
N GLY A 25 0.04 -6.79 4.55
CA GLY A 25 -0.05 -6.54 5.98
C GLY A 25 -0.18 -7.86 6.73
N SER A 26 0.63 -8.08 7.76
CA SER A 26 0.54 -9.26 8.60
C SER A 26 -0.47 -9.06 9.74
N GLN A 27 -0.79 -10.14 10.46
CA GLN A 27 -1.53 -10.08 11.73
C GLN A 27 -0.60 -9.90 12.94
N HIS A 28 0.72 -9.80 12.70
CA HIS A 28 1.73 -9.63 13.72
C HIS A 28 2.10 -8.14 13.85
N TYR A 29 2.60 -7.78 15.02
CA TYR A 29 3.11 -6.44 15.26
C TYR A 29 4.59 -6.35 14.87
N SER A 30 4.95 -5.26 14.21
CA SER A 30 6.32 -4.81 13.98
C SER A 30 7.04 -4.66 15.32
N ILE A 31 8.19 -5.33 15.42
CA ILE A 31 9.04 -5.40 16.63
C ILE A 31 9.46 -4.01 17.13
N LEU A 32 9.55 -3.03 16.24
CA LEU A 32 10.09 -1.71 16.56
C LEU A 32 9.00 -0.69 16.89
N SER A 33 7.85 -0.77 16.22
CA SER A 33 6.85 0.29 16.27
C SER A 33 5.55 -0.09 16.97
N ASN A 34 5.32 -1.37 17.30
CA ASN A 34 4.02 -1.89 17.74
C ASN A 34 2.86 -1.60 16.77
N ASN A 35 3.17 -1.29 15.49
CA ASN A 35 2.18 -1.25 14.41
C ASN A 35 2.10 -2.62 13.75
N PHE A 36 1.10 -2.89 12.91
CA PHE A 36 1.11 -4.10 12.10
C PHE A 36 2.35 -4.17 11.21
N GLU A 37 2.99 -5.33 11.19
CA GLU A 37 4.14 -5.60 10.35
C GLU A 37 3.73 -5.68 8.87
N LEU A 38 4.65 -5.27 8.01
CA LEU A 38 4.56 -5.42 6.56
C LEU A 38 5.63 -6.42 6.10
N SER A 39 5.25 -7.33 5.21
CA SER A 39 6.16 -8.34 4.67
C SER A 39 5.92 -8.55 3.16
N ILE A 40 6.78 -9.37 2.54
CA ILE A 40 6.63 -9.78 1.14
C ILE A 40 6.27 -11.28 1.10
N ASP A 41 5.13 -11.61 0.49
CA ASP A 41 4.64 -12.99 0.37
C ASP A 41 4.25 -13.34 -1.09
N LYS A 42 4.13 -14.63 -1.42
CA LYS A 42 3.62 -15.06 -2.72
C LYS A 42 2.09 -14.93 -2.83
N ASP A 43 1.38 -15.09 -1.71
CA ASP A 43 -0.06 -14.87 -1.61
C ASP A 43 -0.34 -13.36 -1.41
N ASN A 44 -1.35 -12.85 -2.11
CA ASN A 44 -1.76 -11.45 -2.05
C ASN A 44 -3.10 -11.23 -1.34
N SER A 45 -3.66 -12.26 -0.70
CA SER A 45 -4.95 -12.19 0.00
C SER A 45 -5.00 -11.10 1.07
N PHE A 46 -3.85 -10.78 1.69
CA PHE A 46 -3.66 -9.69 2.67
C PHE A 46 -2.92 -8.47 2.10
N GLY A 47 -2.73 -8.40 0.78
CA GLY A 47 -1.99 -7.37 0.07
C GLY A 47 -2.86 -6.37 -0.68
N ARG A 48 -4.08 -6.12 -0.18
CA ARG A 48 -5.07 -5.24 -0.82
C ARG A 48 -5.05 -3.86 -0.17
N PHE A 49 -4.73 -2.83 -0.95
CA PHE A 49 -4.63 -1.46 -0.49
C PHE A 49 -5.54 -0.54 -1.28
N GLN A 50 -6.29 0.31 -0.57
CA GLN A 50 -7.04 1.39 -1.17
C GLN A 50 -6.11 2.59 -1.40
N VAL A 51 -6.12 3.14 -2.62
CA VAL A 51 -5.34 4.33 -2.99
C VAL A 51 -6.11 5.58 -2.60
N ILE A 52 -5.64 6.33 -1.60
CA ILE A 52 -6.26 7.59 -1.16
C ILE A 52 -5.42 8.76 -1.68
N CYS A 53 -5.92 9.44 -2.70
CA CYS A 53 -5.27 10.64 -3.24
C CYS A 53 -5.45 11.82 -2.30
N GLU A 54 -4.35 12.51 -1.95
CA GLU A 54 -4.37 13.68 -1.05
C GLU A 54 -5.13 14.87 -1.67
N ASN A 55 -4.87 15.17 -2.94
CA ASN A 55 -5.50 16.27 -3.67
C ASN A 55 -6.45 15.77 -4.77
N LYS A 56 -7.72 15.52 -4.42
CA LYS A 56 -8.77 15.16 -5.39
C LYS A 56 -9.14 16.29 -6.37
N LYS A 57 -8.53 17.48 -6.24
CA LYS A 57 -8.86 18.68 -7.05
C LYS A 57 -8.37 18.59 -8.51
N GLY A 58 -7.43 17.70 -8.84
CA GLY A 58 -6.85 17.55 -10.19
C GLY A 58 -7.41 16.38 -11.02
N GLY A 59 -8.30 15.57 -10.45
CA GLY A 59 -8.88 14.38 -11.10
C GLY A 59 -9.04 13.20 -10.15
N SER A 60 -9.74 12.17 -10.63
CA SER A 60 -10.06 10.95 -9.87
C SER A 60 -9.01 9.84 -10.02
N TYR A 61 -7.74 10.17 -10.31
CA TYR A 61 -6.69 9.20 -10.63
C TYR A 61 -5.39 9.46 -9.87
N TRP A 62 -4.63 8.40 -9.63
CA TRP A 62 -3.26 8.48 -9.12
C TRP A 62 -2.32 9.01 -10.20
N MET A 63 -1.79 10.21 -9.97
CA MET A 63 -0.86 10.90 -10.87
C MET A 63 0.58 10.81 -10.36
N LEU A 64 1.53 10.78 -11.28
CA LEU A 64 2.96 10.80 -10.96
C LEU A 64 3.33 12.15 -10.30
N GLY A 65 4.09 12.08 -9.21
CA GLY A 65 4.49 13.27 -8.43
C GLY A 65 3.48 13.73 -7.38
N GLU A 66 2.27 13.16 -7.37
CA GLU A 66 1.27 13.44 -6.33
C GLU A 66 1.41 12.48 -5.14
N ASN A 67 1.16 13.01 -3.94
CA ASN A 67 1.10 12.20 -2.74
C ASN A 67 -0.16 11.34 -2.72
N VAL A 68 0.02 10.08 -2.34
CA VAL A 68 -1.08 9.16 -2.04
C VAL A 68 -0.84 8.48 -0.71
N TYR A 69 -1.93 8.13 -0.04
CA TYR A 69 -1.92 7.23 1.10
C TYR A 69 -2.41 5.86 0.66
N LEU A 70 -1.83 4.81 1.21
CA LEU A 70 -2.23 3.43 0.93
C LEU A 70 -2.84 2.86 2.19
N LYS A 71 -4.15 2.64 2.17
CA LYS A 71 -4.89 2.09 3.30
C LYS A 71 -5.07 0.59 3.13
N SER A 72 -4.56 -0.22 4.06
CA SER A 72 -4.83 -1.66 4.07
C SER A 72 -6.30 -1.92 4.33
N LEU A 73 -6.93 -2.77 3.51
CA LEU A 73 -8.29 -3.23 3.75
C LEU A 73 -8.38 -4.20 4.93
N ASN A 74 -7.34 -5.01 5.15
CA ASN A 74 -7.34 -6.06 6.17
C ASN A 74 -7.08 -5.50 7.56
N GLN A 75 -6.14 -4.55 7.69
CA GLN A 75 -5.75 -3.96 8.98
C GLN A 75 -6.43 -2.61 9.27
N ASN A 76 -7.17 -2.04 8.29
CA ASN A 76 -7.80 -0.72 8.39
C ASN A 76 -6.83 0.42 8.79
N GLY A 77 -5.52 0.22 8.54
CA GLY A 77 -4.44 1.17 8.83
C GLY A 77 -3.73 1.62 7.56
N TYR A 78 -2.92 2.67 7.67
CA TYR A 78 -2.14 3.20 6.56
C TYR A 78 -0.73 2.62 6.52
N LEU A 79 -0.25 2.37 5.31
CA LEU A 79 1.16 2.06 5.06
C LEU A 79 2.02 3.21 5.58
N SER A 80 3.03 2.90 6.40
CA SER A 80 3.89 3.92 6.99
C SER A 80 5.29 3.38 7.22
N THR A 81 6.26 4.28 7.21
CA THR A 81 7.63 4.00 7.64
C THR A 81 7.81 4.56 9.05
N SER A 82 8.26 3.74 9.99
CA SER A 82 8.62 4.21 11.33
C SER A 82 10.08 4.68 11.35
N LYS A 83 10.35 5.90 11.83
CA LYS A 83 11.71 6.43 12.06
C LYS A 83 12.42 5.80 13.28
N LYS A 84 11.90 4.71 13.86
CA LYS A 84 12.51 4.05 15.04
C LYS A 84 13.76 3.23 14.73
N TYR A 85 14.46 3.58 13.65
CA TYR A 85 15.79 3.09 13.34
C TYR A 85 16.76 4.25 13.57
N GLU A 86 17.05 4.53 14.84
CA GLU A 86 18.22 5.30 15.30
C GLU A 86 18.98 4.44 16.30
#